data_AF-A0A7C3S2J1-F1
#
_entry.id   AF-A0A7C3S2J1-F1
#
_cell.length_a   1.000
_cell.length_b   1.000
_cell.length_c   1.000
_cell.angle_alpha   90.00
_cell.angle_beta   90.00
_cell.angle_gamma   90.00
#
_symmetry.space_group_name_H-M   'P 1'
#
loop_
_entity.id
_entity.type
_entity.pdbx_description
1 polymer ?
#
loop_
_entity_poly.entity_id
_entity_poly.type
_entity_poly.pdbx_seq_one_letter_code
_entity_poly.pdbx_strand_id
1 'polypeptide(L)'
;MSQEGKQEEEIITVKEAASLLGISKRTLYRYIKEGILHPVREKPMSLRKSEVERLLMTKTVTEESDNVTTMSQVEIVPLETDLSKLISYLRELQEKLSSAQREKEELMARLGYLQGRIEELEKNNIELKQTIKMLQAPKKRWWEFWKK
;
A
#
# COMPACT_ATOMS: atom_id res chain seq x y z
N MET A 1 42.95 -13.23 -34.60
CA MET A 1 42.95 -14.10 -33.41
C MET A 1 42.47 -13.27 -32.24
N SER A 2 41.17 -13.24 -32.01
CA SER A 2 40.57 -12.52 -30.88
C SER A 2 40.17 -13.57 -29.84
N GLN A 3 40.86 -13.55 -28.70
CA GLN A 3 40.43 -14.25 -27.50
C GLN A 3 39.31 -13.43 -26.89
N GLU A 4 38.05 -13.81 -27.13
CA GLU A 4 36.92 -13.30 -26.35
C GLU A 4 36.72 -14.18 -25.13
N GLY A 5 36.65 -13.52 -23.98
CA GLY A 5 36.80 -14.10 -22.66
C GLY A 5 35.87 -15.28 -22.41
N LYS A 6 36.47 -16.41 -22.03
CA LYS A 6 35.81 -17.38 -21.17
C LYS A 6 35.49 -16.68 -19.85
N GLN A 7 34.32 -16.04 -19.77
CA GLN A 7 33.69 -15.86 -18.48
C GLN A 7 33.49 -17.26 -17.93
N GLU A 8 34.18 -17.58 -16.85
CA GLU A 8 33.94 -18.79 -16.09
C GLU A 8 32.44 -18.83 -15.77
N GLU A 9 31.70 -19.74 -16.41
CA GLU A 9 30.27 -19.84 -16.20
C GLU A 9 30.03 -20.27 -14.77
N GLU A 10 29.73 -19.31 -13.89
CA GLU A 10 29.46 -19.57 -12.48
C GLU A 10 28.20 -20.44 -12.38
N ILE A 11 28.39 -21.68 -11.96
CA ILE A 11 27.32 -22.66 -11.77
C ILE A 11 26.86 -22.54 -10.32
N ILE A 12 25.57 -22.24 -10.14
CA ILE A 12 24.95 -22.07 -8.83
C ILE A 12 23.91 -23.16 -8.57
N THR A 13 23.67 -23.43 -7.30
CA THR A 13 22.65 -24.38 -6.86
C THR A 13 21.25 -23.76 -6.92
N VAL A 14 20.22 -24.62 -6.92
CA VAL A 14 18.82 -24.19 -6.79
C VAL A 14 18.59 -23.32 -5.55
N LYS A 15 19.32 -23.55 -4.45
CA LYS A 15 19.18 -22.75 -3.23
C LYS A 15 19.69 -21.33 -3.44
N GLU A 16 20.87 -21.18 -4.03
CA GLU A 16 21.46 -19.88 -4.33
C GLU A 16 20.65 -19.12 -5.37
N ALA A 17 20.21 -19.79 -6.43
CA ALA A 17 19.34 -19.20 -7.44
C ALA A 17 18.00 -18.71 -6.86
N ALA A 18 17.40 -19.48 -5.94
CA ALA A 18 16.16 -19.08 -5.26
C ALA A 18 16.37 -17.83 -4.39
N SER A 19 17.51 -17.77 -3.69
CA SER A 19 17.90 -16.60 -2.89
C SER A 19 18.18 -15.36 -3.76
N LEU A 20 18.86 -15.52 -4.89
CA LEU A 20 19.16 -14.42 -5.83
C LEU A 20 17.88 -13.85 -6.44
N LEU A 21 16.92 -14.71 -6.79
CA LEU A 21 15.64 -14.30 -7.37
C LEU A 21 14.61 -13.82 -6.33
N GLY A 22 14.88 -14.00 -5.03
CA GLY A 22 13.91 -13.72 -3.98
C GLY A 22 12.65 -14.59 -4.05
N ILE A 23 12.72 -15.79 -4.63
CA ILE A 23 11.57 -16.68 -4.83
C ILE A 23 11.72 -18.01 -4.07
N SER A 24 10.60 -18.71 -3.90
CA SER A 24 10.63 -20.04 -3.30
C SER A 24 11.32 -21.06 -4.23
N LYS A 25 11.99 -22.07 -3.66
CA LYS A 25 12.55 -23.20 -4.42
C LYS A 25 11.50 -23.92 -5.26
N ARG A 26 10.25 -23.99 -4.76
CA ARG A 26 9.10 -24.57 -5.49
C ARG A 26 8.83 -23.82 -6.79
N THR A 27 8.84 -22.48 -6.74
CA THR A 27 8.70 -21.62 -7.91
C THR A 27 9.83 -21.87 -8.91
N LEU A 28 11.06 -22.00 -8.40
CA LEU A 28 12.23 -22.25 -9.24
C LEU A 28 12.16 -23.62 -9.95
N TYR A 29 11.74 -24.69 -9.25
CA TYR A 29 11.51 -26.00 -9.89
C TYR A 29 10.37 -25.97 -10.92
N ARG A 30 9.33 -25.15 -10.68
CA ARG A 30 8.27 -24.95 -11.66
C ARG A 30 8.83 -24.31 -12.94
N TYR A 31 9.64 -23.27 -12.83
CA TYR A 31 10.28 -22.63 -13.98
C TYR A 31 11.20 -23.58 -14.76
N ILE A 32 11.92 -24.45 -14.06
CA ILE A 32 12.71 -25.51 -14.72
C ILE A 32 11.79 -26.49 -15.48
N LYS A 33 10.70 -26.94 -14.85
CA LYS A 33 9.74 -27.86 -15.46
C LYS A 33 9.03 -27.26 -16.67
N GLU A 34 8.77 -25.94 -16.63
CA GLU A 34 8.14 -25.18 -17.71
C GLU A 34 9.13 -24.78 -18.82
N GLY A 35 10.43 -25.12 -18.69
CA GLY A 35 11.46 -24.81 -19.68
C GLY A 35 11.89 -23.33 -19.69
N ILE A 36 11.51 -22.56 -18.67
CA ILE A 36 11.90 -21.15 -18.52
C ILE A 36 13.36 -21.03 -18.07
N LEU A 37 13.82 -21.98 -17.25
CA LEU A 37 15.21 -22.09 -16.82
C LEU A 37 15.75 -23.48 -17.19
N HIS A 38 16.93 -23.51 -17.79
CA HIS A 38 17.56 -24.76 -18.22
C HIS A 38 18.64 -25.19 -17.22
N PRO A 39 18.50 -26.37 -16.61
CA PRO A 39 19.52 -26.88 -15.71
C PRO A 39 20.74 -27.39 -16.49
N VAL A 40 21.92 -27.08 -15.98
CA VAL A 40 23.21 -27.58 -16.50
C VAL A 40 23.45 -29.02 -16.05
N ARG A 41 23.01 -29.34 -14.83
CA ARG A 41 23.05 -30.70 -14.27
C ARG A 41 21.75 -30.94 -13.53
N GLU A 42 21.21 -32.14 -13.65
CA GLU A 42 19.95 -32.49 -12.98
C GLU A 42 20.15 -33.03 -11.56
N LYS A 43 21.32 -33.61 -11.26
CA LYS A 43 21.62 -34.24 -9.95
C LYS A 43 23.11 -34.06 -9.56
N PRO A 44 23.44 -33.18 -8.59
CA PRO A 44 22.57 -32.17 -7.99
C PRO A 44 22.19 -31.08 -8.99
N MET A 45 20.93 -30.62 -8.90
CA MET A 45 20.37 -29.62 -9.81
C MET A 45 21.17 -28.31 -9.74
N SER A 46 21.76 -27.92 -10.88
CA SER A 46 22.67 -26.78 -10.96
C SER A 46 22.33 -25.91 -12.17
N LEU A 47 22.33 -24.59 -11.99
CA LEU A 47 21.88 -23.60 -12.96
C LEU A 47 23.04 -22.65 -13.32
N ARG A 48 23.02 -22.11 -14.54
CA ARG A 48 23.94 -21.02 -14.91
C ARG A 48 23.47 -19.75 -14.23
N LYS A 49 24.35 -19.11 -13.45
CA LYS A 49 24.03 -17.84 -12.80
C LYS A 49 23.58 -16.77 -13.78
N SER A 50 24.23 -16.69 -14.94
CA SER A 50 23.86 -15.75 -16.02
C SER A 50 22.44 -15.96 -16.56
N GLU A 51 21.93 -17.19 -16.56
CA GLU A 51 20.56 -17.48 -16.97
C GLU A 51 19.53 -17.08 -15.91
N VAL A 52 19.88 -17.31 -14.64
CA VAL A 52 19.09 -16.86 -13.49
C VAL A 52 19.01 -15.33 -13.44
N GLU A 53 20.12 -14.64 -13.70
CA GLU A 53 20.18 -13.17 -13.73
C GLU A 53 19.44 -12.56 -14.93
N ARG A 54 19.44 -13.21 -16.10
CA ARG A 54 18.59 -12.78 -17.24
C ARG A 54 17.11 -12.74 -16.86
N LEU A 55 16.66 -13.66 -16.00
CA LEU A 55 15.28 -13.72 -15.51
C LEU A 55 14.94 -12.55 -14.55
N LEU A 56 15.95 -11.95 -13.90
CA LEU A 56 15.79 -10.68 -13.18
C LEU A 56 15.64 -9.51 -14.15
N MET A 57 16.51 -9.45 -15.17
CA MET A 57 16.52 -8.35 -16.13
C MET A 57 15.23 -8.28 -16.97
N THR A 58 14.64 -9.42 -17.33
CA THR A 58 13.36 -9.42 -18.05
C THR A 58 12.19 -8.89 -17.22
N LYS A 59 12.28 -8.90 -15.89
CA LYS A 59 11.29 -8.26 -15.01
C LYS A 59 11.50 -6.76 -14.84
N THR A 60 12.72 -6.26 -14.97
CA THR A 60 13.03 -4.83 -14.79
C THR A 60 12.87 -4.02 -16.08
N VAL A 61 12.94 -4.65 -17.26
CA VAL A 61 12.84 -3.96 -18.55
C VAL A 61 11.39 -3.72 -18.98
N THR A 62 10.40 -4.43 -18.42
CA THR A 62 8.99 -4.20 -18.77
C THR A 62 8.37 -2.93 -18.17
N GLU A 63 9.12 -2.14 -17.38
CA GLU A 63 8.67 -0.83 -16.90
C GLU A 63 8.98 0.33 -17.87
N GLU A 64 9.84 0.15 -18.88
CA GLU A 64 10.19 1.21 -19.83
C GLU A 64 10.46 0.67 -21.24
N SER A 65 9.58 1.01 -22.18
CA SER A 65 9.82 1.18 -23.64
C SER A 65 8.78 0.48 -24.51
N ASP A 66 7.85 1.29 -25.01
CA ASP A 66 7.13 1.09 -26.27
C ASP A 66 8.11 0.78 -27.41
N ASN A 67 8.00 -0.38 -28.06
CA ASN A 67 8.01 -0.50 -29.53
C ASN A 67 7.81 -1.94 -30.06
N VAL A 68 7.16 -1.98 -31.22
CA VAL A 68 6.55 -3.09 -31.96
C VAL A 68 7.57 -4.00 -32.65
N THR A 69 7.29 -5.32 -32.75
CA THR A 69 7.25 -6.11 -34.03
C THR A 69 7.42 -7.62 -33.78
N THR A 70 6.30 -8.35 -33.97
CA THR A 70 6.15 -9.66 -34.64
C THR A 70 7.08 -10.82 -34.30
N MET A 71 6.55 -11.85 -33.62
CA MET A 71 6.51 -13.22 -34.14
C MET A 71 5.54 -14.12 -33.33
N SER A 72 4.80 -14.90 -34.10
CA SER A 72 4.18 -16.19 -33.75
C SER A 72 2.89 -16.22 -32.92
N GLN A 73 1.83 -16.56 -33.65
CA GLN A 73 0.56 -17.11 -33.20
C GLN A 73 0.72 -18.08 -32.03
N VAL A 74 0.26 -17.65 -30.87
CA VAL A 74 -0.28 -18.51 -29.81
C VAL A 74 -1.62 -17.88 -29.48
N GLU A 75 -2.67 -18.66 -29.26
CA GLU A 75 -4.02 -18.17 -28.95
C GLU A 75 -4.02 -17.37 -27.64
N ILE A 76 -3.80 -16.05 -27.71
CA ILE A 76 -3.83 -15.11 -26.58
C ILE A 76 -5.28 -14.69 -26.35
N VAL A 77 -6.12 -15.50 -25.71
CA VAL A 77 -7.49 -15.03 -25.38
C VAL A 77 -7.98 -15.30 -23.94
N PRO A 78 -7.32 -16.05 -23.03
CA PRO A 78 -7.79 -16.07 -21.63
C PRO A 78 -7.14 -15.01 -20.72
N LEU A 79 -5.91 -14.56 -20.99
CA LEU A 79 -5.13 -13.74 -20.04
C LEU A 79 -5.50 -12.24 -20.02
N GLU A 80 -5.94 -11.68 -21.14
CA GLU A 80 -6.32 -10.26 -21.23
C GLU A 80 -7.59 -9.94 -20.42
N THR A 81 -8.49 -10.92 -20.30
CA THR A 81 -9.74 -10.75 -19.54
C THR A 81 -9.48 -10.65 -18.04
N ASP A 82 -8.51 -11.40 -17.51
CA ASP A 82 -8.16 -11.36 -16.09
C ASP A 82 -7.36 -10.10 -15.73
N LEU A 83 -6.51 -9.62 -16.62
CA LEU A 83 -5.86 -8.31 -16.46
C LEU A 83 -6.89 -7.17 -16.45
N SER A 84 -7.88 -7.21 -17.34
CA SER A 84 -8.96 -6.21 -17.39
C SER A 84 -9.79 -6.19 -16.10
N LYS A 85 -10.12 -7.37 -15.56
CA LYS A 85 -10.80 -7.49 -14.24
C LYS A 85 -9.94 -6.96 -13.11
N LEU A 86 -8.63 -7.22 -13.13
CA LEU A 86 -7.73 -6.74 -12.07
C LEU A 86 -7.59 -5.21 -12.12
N ILE A 87 -7.50 -4.63 -13.32
CA ILE A 87 -7.46 -3.16 -13.52
C ILE A 87 -8.75 -2.51 -13.04
N SER A 88 -9.93 -3.07 -13.36
CA SER A 88 -11.20 -2.52 -12.87
C SER A 88 -11.33 -2.63 -11.35
N TYR A 89 -10.89 -3.75 -10.77
CA TYR A 89 -10.87 -3.93 -9.32
C TYR A 89 -9.91 -2.96 -8.62
N LEU A 90 -8.69 -2.76 -9.14
CA LEU A 90 -7.75 -1.78 -8.60
C LEU A 90 -8.30 -0.36 -8.67
N ARG A 91 -8.97 0.01 -9.78
CA ARG A 91 -9.64 1.30 -9.91
C ARG A 91 -10.76 1.47 -8.88
N GLU A 92 -11.59 0.44 -8.68
CA GLU A 92 -12.66 0.46 -7.67
C GLU A 92 -12.08 0.63 -6.26
N LEU A 93 -11.01 -0.09 -5.93
CA LEU A 93 -10.32 0.06 -4.64
C LEU A 93 -9.74 1.46 -4.46
N GLN A 94 -9.16 2.04 -5.51
CA GLN A 94 -8.62 3.39 -5.48
C GLN A 94 -9.73 4.44 -5.28
N GLU A 95 -10.89 4.24 -5.90
CA GLU A 95 -12.06 5.09 -5.72
C GLU A 95 -12.62 4.99 -4.29
N LYS A 96 -12.73 3.77 -3.74
CA LYS A 96 -13.12 3.55 -2.34
C LYS A 96 -12.16 4.18 -1.34
N LEU A 97 -10.85 4.10 -1.61
CA LEU A 97 -9.85 4.76 -0.78
C LEU A 97 -10.04 6.28 -0.80
N SER A 98 -10.29 6.84 -1.99
CA SER A 98 -10.49 8.28 -2.17
C SER A 98 -11.78 8.77 -1.51
N SER A 99 -12.88 8.02 -1.61
CA SER A 99 -14.14 8.37 -0.95
C SER A 99 -14.03 8.26 0.57
N ALA A 100 -13.39 7.20 1.09
CA ALA A 100 -13.15 7.05 2.52
C ALA A 100 -12.23 8.14 3.08
N GLN A 101 -11.21 8.56 2.31
CA GLN A 101 -10.35 9.70 2.69
C GLN A 101 -11.15 11.00 2.79
N ARG A 102 -12.02 11.29 1.82
CA ARG A 102 -12.91 12.47 1.87
C ARG A 102 -13.86 12.43 3.06
N GLU A 103 -14.48 11.28 3.32
CA GLU A 103 -15.40 11.12 4.46
C GLU A 103 -14.65 11.33 5.79
N LYS A 104 -13.43 10.80 5.91
CA LYS A 104 -12.57 11.04 7.07
C LYS A 104 -12.30 12.53 7.26
N GLU A 105 -11.94 13.25 6.20
CA GLU A 105 -11.69 14.70 6.24
C GLU A 105 -12.93 15.49 6.69
N GLU A 106 -14.11 15.13 6.17
CA GLU A 106 -15.37 15.75 6.55
C GLU A 106 -15.70 15.50 8.04
N LEU A 107 -15.55 14.27 8.51
CA LEU A 107 -15.76 13.92 9.92
C LEU A 107 -14.78 14.64 10.84
N MET A 108 -13.50 14.76 10.45
CA MET A 108 -12.51 15.53 11.20
C MET A 108 -12.88 17.02 11.28
N ALA A 109 -13.31 17.62 10.18
CA ALA A 109 -13.77 19.00 10.15
C ALA A 109 -15.00 19.20 11.06
N ARG A 110 -15.96 18.27 11.01
CA ARG A 110 -17.16 18.30 11.87
C ARG A 110 -16.82 18.15 13.35
N LEU A 111 -15.89 17.26 13.69
CA LEU A 111 -15.41 17.09 15.06
C LEU A 111 -14.76 18.38 15.58
N GLY A 112 -13.91 19.03 14.78
CA GLY A 112 -13.31 20.31 15.14
C GLY A 112 -14.35 21.41 15.39
N TYR A 113 -15.36 21.52 14.51
CA TYR A 113 -16.45 22.47 14.71
C TYR A 113 -17.24 22.22 16.00
N LEU A 114 -17.59 20.96 16.28
CA LEU A 114 -18.34 20.60 17.49
C LEU A 114 -17.51 20.83 18.76
N GLN A 115 -16.21 20.53 18.74
CA GLN A 115 -15.30 20.82 19.85
C GLN A 115 -15.27 22.32 20.16
N GLY A 116 -15.06 23.17 19.13
CA GLY A 116 -15.07 24.62 19.33
C GLY A 116 -16.42 25.14 19.85
N ARG A 117 -17.55 24.56 19.40
CA ARG A 117 -18.88 24.92 19.90
C ARG A 117 -19.07 24.52 21.38
N ILE A 118 -18.53 23.39 21.80
CA ILE A 118 -18.58 22.96 23.20
C ILE A 118 -17.79 23.93 24.07
N GLU A 119 -16.56 24.28 23.67
CA GLU A 119 -15.72 25.25 24.38
C GLU A 119 -16.41 26.62 24.53
N GLU A 120 -17.04 27.11 23.47
CA GLU A 120 -17.82 28.34 23.49
C GLU A 120 -18.99 28.28 24.49
N LEU A 121 -19.75 27.17 24.47
CA LEU A 121 -20.87 26.96 25.38
C LEU A 121 -20.40 26.83 26.84
N GLU A 122 -19.29 26.16 27.09
CA GLU A 122 -18.70 26.04 28.43
C GLU A 122 -18.29 27.40 28.99
N LYS A 123 -17.63 28.23 28.17
CA LYS A 123 -17.27 29.60 28.53
C LYS A 123 -18.51 30.43 28.88
N ASN A 124 -19.51 30.40 28.00
CA ASN A 124 -20.78 31.11 28.24
C ASN A 124 -21.45 30.63 29.53
N ASN A 125 -21.41 29.32 29.82
CA ASN A 125 -22.00 28.75 31.03
C ASN A 125 -21.27 29.25 32.30
N ILE A 126 -19.94 29.37 32.26
CA ILE A 126 -19.14 29.92 33.35
C ILE A 126 -19.52 31.38 33.59
N GLU A 127 -19.60 32.20 32.54
CA GLU A 127 -19.98 33.62 32.64
C GLU A 127 -21.41 33.77 33.20
N LEU A 128 -22.36 32.96 32.73
CA LEU A 128 -23.73 32.94 33.25
C LEU A 128 -23.79 32.54 34.73
N LYS A 129 -23.01 31.54 35.16
CA LYS A 129 -22.93 31.17 36.58
C LYS A 129 -22.38 32.31 37.44
N GLN A 130 -21.38 33.03 36.95
CA GLN A 130 -20.82 34.19 37.64
C GLN A 130 -21.84 35.33 37.75
N THR A 131 -22.53 35.66 36.67
CA THR A 131 -23.57 36.71 36.68
C THR A 131 -24.73 36.36 37.60
N ILE A 132 -25.22 35.11 37.58
CA ILE A 132 -26.24 34.64 38.51
C ILE A 132 -25.77 34.82 39.97
N LYS A 133 -24.52 34.48 40.28
CA LYS A 133 -23.96 34.66 41.62
C LYS A 133 -23.95 36.14 42.05
N MET A 134 -23.65 37.06 41.13
CA MET A 134 -23.67 38.51 41.42
C MET A 134 -25.10 39.05 41.60
N LEU A 135 -26.06 38.51 40.84
CA LEU A 135 -27.47 38.92 40.90
C LEU A 135 -28.24 38.30 42.07
N GLN A 136 -27.75 37.19 42.63
CA GLN A 136 -28.23 36.66 43.90
C GLN A 136 -27.82 37.60 45.04
N ALA A 137 -28.57 38.69 45.20
CA ALA A 137 -28.47 39.55 46.37
C ALA A 137 -28.60 38.70 47.65
N PRO A 138 -27.88 39.01 48.74
CA PRO A 138 -28.10 38.34 50.00
C PRO A 138 -29.59 38.49 50.33
N LYS A 139 -30.27 37.37 50.58
CA LYS A 139 -31.65 37.36 51.09
C LYS A 139 -31.62 38.08 52.43
N LYS A 140 -31.71 39.42 52.43
CA LYS A 140 -31.89 40.20 53.64
C LYS A 140 -33.15 39.62 54.28
N ARG A 141 -32.97 39.09 55.48
CA ARG A 141 -34.07 38.56 56.27
C ARG A 141 -35.00 39.73 56.51
N TRP A 142 -36.18 39.70 55.90
CA TRP A 142 -37.10 40.84 55.87
C TRP A 142 -37.46 41.36 57.28
N TRP A 143 -37.34 40.51 58.30
CA TRP A 143 -37.52 40.85 59.72
C TRP A 143 -36.36 41.64 60.36
N GLU A 144 -35.17 41.71 59.76
CA GLU A 144 -34.05 42.54 60.25
C GLU A 144 -34.32 44.04 60.07
N PHE A 145 -35.20 44.42 59.13
CA PHE A 145 -35.60 45.81 58.89
C PHE A 145 -36.44 46.42 60.03
N TRP A 146 -37.08 45.59 60.87
CA TRP A 146 -38.01 46.03 61.92
C TRP A 146 -37.38 46.02 63.32
N LYS A 147 -36.07 45.81 63.45
CA LYS A 147 -35.34 45.76 64.73
C LYS A 147 -34.88 47.13 65.27
N LYS A 148 -35.43 48.25 64.78
CA LYS A 148 -35.11 49.60 65.26
C LYS A 148 -36.31 50.27 65.91
#